data_AF-A0A151S5I2-F1
#
_entry.id   AF-A0A151S5I2-F1
#
_cell.length_a   1.000
_cell.length_b   1.000
_cell.length_c   1.000
_cell.angle_alpha   90.00
_cell.angle_beta   90.00
_cell.angle_gamma   90.00
#
_symmetry.space_group_name_H-M   'P 1'
#
loop_
_entity.id
_entity.type
_entity.pdbx_description
1 polymer ?
#
loop_
_entity_poly.entity_id
_entity_poly.type
_entity_poly.pdbx_seq_one_letter_code
_entity_poly.pdbx_strand_id
1 'polypeptide(L)'
;MIEPRFFYYYNIVRDTNAKAAQWLNNIPREKWTLAWDNGRRWGHMTTNLAEFINSVLKKTQNLPICSMVMATYTRCNKFFVQRGREVDAMINAGHVYSEIASKTIQDAQSKANTHRVITFDRSSTRFLVEEMQHPREV
;
A
#
# COMPACT_ATOMS: atom_id res chain seq x y z
N MET A 1 -1.34 -6.72 -10.63
CA MET A 1 -1.19 -8.19 -10.68
C MET A 1 -1.07 -8.56 -12.14
N ILE A 2 -0.16 -9.46 -12.53
CA ILE A 2 -0.01 -9.88 -13.93
C ILE A 2 -0.97 -11.04 -14.25
N GLU A 3 -1.45 -11.11 -15.49
CA GLU A 3 -2.39 -12.15 -15.97
C GLU A 3 -1.95 -13.60 -15.66
N PRO A 4 -0.67 -14.01 -15.83
CA PRO A 4 -0.23 -15.36 -15.47
C PRO A 4 -0.38 -15.68 -13.97
N ARG A 5 -0.12 -14.68 -13.12
CA ARG A 5 -0.21 -14.84 -11.66
C ARG A 5 -1.67 -14.91 -11.20
N PHE A 6 -2.59 -14.26 -11.91
CA PHE A 6 -4.01 -14.41 -11.65
C PHE A 6 -4.46 -15.85 -11.86
N PHE A 7 -4.16 -16.45 -13.01
CA PHE A 7 -4.65 -17.80 -13.33
C PHE A 7 -4.14 -18.84 -12.34
N TYR A 8 -2.90 -18.70 -11.86
CA TYR A 8 -2.36 -19.53 -10.80
C TYR A 8 -3.26 -19.54 -9.55
N TYR A 9 -3.55 -18.36 -8.98
CA TYR A 9 -4.38 -18.28 -7.78
C TYR A 9 -5.85 -18.60 -8.04
N TYR A 10 -6.37 -18.23 -9.20
CA TYR A 10 -7.75 -18.54 -9.58
C TYR A 10 -7.97 -20.06 -9.69
N ASN A 11 -7.01 -20.80 -10.26
CA ASN A 11 -7.09 -22.25 -10.32
C ASN A 11 -7.07 -22.88 -8.92
N ILE A 12 -6.23 -22.37 -8.00
CA ILE A 12 -6.26 -22.82 -6.59
C ILE A 12 -7.66 -22.63 -5.99
N VAL A 13 -8.28 -21.46 -6.17
CA VAL A 13 -9.65 -21.20 -5.68
C VAL A 13 -10.67 -22.13 -6.32
N ARG A 14 -10.60 -22.36 -7.63
CA ARG A 14 -11.49 -23.26 -8.36
C ARG A 14 -11.39 -24.69 -7.84
N ASP A 15 -10.18 -25.16 -7.61
CA ASP A 15 -9.90 -26.53 -7.20
C ASP A 15 -10.25 -26.75 -5.70
N THR A 16 -10.14 -25.69 -4.88
CA THR A 16 -10.47 -25.75 -3.44
C THR A 16 -11.96 -25.50 -3.17
N ASN A 17 -12.60 -24.62 -3.95
CA ASN A 17 -13.99 -24.21 -3.76
C ASN A 17 -14.64 -23.78 -5.09
N ALA A 18 -15.23 -24.77 -5.77
CA ALA A 18 -15.92 -24.55 -7.04
C ALA A 18 -17.07 -23.52 -6.94
N LYS A 19 -17.80 -23.46 -5.81
CA LYS A 19 -18.88 -22.48 -5.61
C LYS A 19 -18.34 -21.05 -5.56
N ALA A 20 -17.22 -20.84 -4.88
CA ALA A 20 -16.56 -19.53 -4.81
C ALA A 20 -16.04 -19.10 -6.20
N ALA A 21 -15.42 -20.02 -6.95
CA ALA A 21 -14.98 -19.72 -8.31
C ALA A 21 -16.16 -19.40 -9.25
N GLN A 22 -17.28 -20.10 -9.12
CA GLN A 22 -18.50 -19.81 -9.86
C GLN A 22 -19.08 -18.43 -9.50
N TRP A 23 -19.08 -18.07 -8.22
CA TRP A 23 -19.48 -16.73 -7.79
C TRP A 23 -18.57 -15.64 -8.38
N LEU A 24 -17.25 -15.84 -8.38
CA LEU A 24 -16.29 -14.92 -8.99
C LEU A 24 -16.51 -14.77 -10.51
N ASN A 25 -16.87 -15.86 -11.20
CA ASN A 25 -17.17 -15.81 -12.63
C ASN A 25 -18.41 -14.98 -12.99
N ASN A 26 -19.33 -14.81 -12.04
CA ASN A 26 -20.52 -13.98 -12.24
C ASN A 26 -20.22 -12.47 -12.11
N ILE A 27 -19.02 -12.10 -11.65
CA ILE A 27 -18.59 -10.71 -11.54
C ILE A 27 -17.65 -10.40 -12.72
N PRO A 28 -17.89 -9.31 -13.48
CA PRO A 28 -16.98 -8.90 -14.54
C PRO A 28 -15.54 -8.78 -14.02
N ARG A 29 -14.58 -9.44 -14.70
CA ARG A 29 -13.19 -9.58 -14.21
C ARG A 29 -12.54 -8.23 -13.96
N GLU A 30 -12.86 -7.23 -14.77
CA GLU A 30 -12.31 -5.88 -14.66
C GLU A 30 -12.65 -5.25 -13.30
N LYS A 31 -13.77 -5.66 -12.67
CA LYS A 31 -14.25 -5.07 -11.41
C LYS A 31 -13.58 -5.63 -10.16
N TRP A 32 -13.01 -6.83 -10.23
CA TRP A 32 -12.44 -7.51 -9.05
C TRP A 32 -11.01 -8.00 -9.23
N THR A 33 -10.45 -7.89 -10.43
CA THR A 33 -9.08 -8.30 -10.74
C THR A 33 -8.22 -7.12 -11.17
N LEU A 34 -7.04 -6.98 -10.57
CA LEU A 34 -6.05 -5.97 -10.98
C LEU A 34 -5.37 -6.30 -12.32
N ALA A 35 -5.56 -7.51 -12.86
CA ALA A 35 -4.95 -7.92 -14.12
C ALA A 35 -5.77 -7.47 -15.34
N TRP A 36 -7.08 -7.21 -15.18
CA TRP A 36 -7.97 -6.75 -16.26
C TRP A 36 -8.65 -5.40 -15.97
N ASP A 37 -8.24 -4.67 -14.93
CA ASP A 37 -8.90 -3.40 -14.57
C ASP A 37 -8.57 -2.23 -15.50
N ASN A 38 -7.66 -2.41 -16.47
CA ASN A 38 -7.16 -1.35 -17.37
C ASN A 38 -6.73 -0.08 -16.63
N GLY A 39 -6.18 -0.23 -15.41
CA GLY A 39 -5.77 0.89 -14.56
C GLY A 39 -6.93 1.66 -13.90
N ARG A 40 -8.18 1.22 -14.07
CA ARG A 40 -9.37 1.85 -13.47
C ARG A 40 -9.52 1.56 -11.98
N ARG A 41 -8.85 0.51 -11.46
CA ARG A 41 -8.78 0.15 -10.04
C ARG A 41 -10.13 0.14 -9.33
N TRP A 42 -11.09 -0.60 -9.90
CA TRP A 42 -12.44 -0.77 -9.34
C TRP A 42 -12.44 -1.28 -7.88
N GLY A 43 -11.38 -1.99 -7.48
CA GLY A 43 -11.17 -2.47 -6.12
C GLY A 43 -10.96 -1.39 -5.05
N HIS A 44 -10.92 -0.09 -5.39
CA HIS A 44 -10.90 0.99 -4.40
C HIS A 44 -12.23 1.16 -3.64
N MET A 45 -13.32 0.54 -4.09
CA MET A 45 -14.58 0.45 -3.34
C MET A 45 -14.52 -0.62 -2.22
N THR A 46 -13.48 -0.57 -1.38
CA THR A 46 -13.44 -1.37 -0.15
C THR A 46 -14.27 -0.72 0.95
N THR A 47 -14.77 -1.51 1.90
CA THR A 47 -15.36 -1.01 3.17
C THR A 47 -14.46 0.03 3.83
N ASN A 48 -13.14 -0.12 3.76
CA ASN A 48 -12.19 0.85 4.33
C ASN A 48 -12.44 2.29 3.84
N LEU A 49 -12.88 2.50 2.59
CA LEU A 49 -13.18 3.84 2.09
C LEU A 49 -14.49 4.37 2.68
N ALA A 50 -15.53 3.53 2.73
CA ALA A 50 -16.79 3.89 3.36
C ALA A 50 -16.62 4.12 4.87
N GLU A 51 -15.84 3.29 5.56
CA GLU A 51 -15.47 3.42 6.97
C GLU A 51 -14.63 4.67 7.23
N PHE A 52 -13.67 4.97 6.36
CA PHE A 52 -12.89 6.21 6.42
C PHE A 52 -13.79 7.43 6.27
N ILE A 53 -14.67 7.45 5.26
CA ILE A 53 -15.63 8.54 5.04
C ILE A 53 -16.57 8.65 6.25
N ASN A 54 -17.07 7.53 6.77
CA ASN A 54 -17.90 7.50 7.97
C ASN A 54 -17.15 8.05 9.19
N SER A 55 -15.87 7.74 9.36
CA SER A 55 -15.02 8.29 10.44
C SER A 55 -14.83 9.80 10.31
N VAL A 56 -14.53 10.29 9.09
CA VAL A 56 -14.38 11.71 8.79
C VAL A 56 -15.68 12.48 9.07
N LEU A 57 -16.81 11.89 8.69
CA LEU A 57 -18.15 12.48 8.80
C LEU A 57 -18.83 12.21 10.15
N LYS A 58 -18.27 11.34 11.02
CA LYS A 58 -18.88 10.93 12.30
C LYS A 58 -19.29 12.12 13.19
N LYS A 59 -18.53 13.22 13.14
CA LYS A 59 -18.78 14.45 13.92
C LYS A 59 -19.73 15.43 13.25
N THR A 60 -20.07 15.22 11.98
CA THR A 60 -20.88 16.14 11.16
C THR A 60 -22.14 15.48 10.60
N GLN A 61 -22.38 14.20 10.90
CA GLN A 61 -23.49 13.41 10.35
C GLN A 61 -24.90 13.98 10.64
N ASN A 62 -25.04 14.78 11.71
CA ASN A 62 -26.32 15.40 12.11
C ASN A 62 -26.49 16.82 11.55
N LEU A 63 -25.58 17.29 10.68
CA LEU A 63 -25.65 18.62 10.09
C LEU A 63 -26.35 18.60 8.74
N PRO A 64 -26.89 19.74 8.27
CA PRO A 64 -27.38 19.85 6.90
C PRO A 64 -26.29 19.46 5.88
N ILE A 65 -26.70 18.91 4.73
CA ILE A 65 -25.79 18.45 3.67
C ILE A 65 -24.79 19.55 3.27
N CYS A 66 -25.24 20.80 3.11
CA CYS A 66 -24.36 21.93 2.80
C CYS A 66 -23.28 22.13 3.87
N SER A 67 -23.63 22.03 5.16
CA SER A 67 -22.68 22.16 6.26
C SER A 67 -21.68 20.99 6.29
N MET A 68 -22.11 19.77 5.96
CA MET A 68 -21.22 18.61 5.84
C MET A 68 -20.22 18.76 4.69
N VAL A 69 -20.68 19.20 3.52
CA VAL A 69 -19.82 19.46 2.35
C VAL A 69 -18.81 20.54 2.70
N MET A 70 -19.26 21.64 3.30
CA MET A 70 -18.38 22.75 3.69
C MET A 70 -17.36 22.33 4.75
N ALA A 71 -17.77 21.57 5.77
CA ALA A 71 -16.85 21.06 6.79
C ALA A 71 -15.79 20.13 6.19
N THR A 72 -16.19 19.25 5.28
CA THR A 72 -15.28 18.34 4.57
C THR A 72 -14.29 19.12 3.71
N TYR A 73 -14.77 20.05 2.88
CA TYR A 73 -13.93 20.89 2.03
C TYR A 73 -12.90 21.67 2.85
N THR A 74 -13.33 22.34 3.92
CA THR A 74 -12.42 23.11 4.79
C THR A 74 -11.34 22.24 5.41
N ARG A 75 -11.70 21.05 5.91
CA ARG A 75 -10.74 20.10 6.49
C ARG A 75 -9.76 19.60 5.45
N CYS A 76 -10.24 19.21 4.27
CA CYS A 76 -9.40 18.77 3.16
C CYS A 76 -8.44 19.87 2.71
N ASN A 77 -8.93 21.10 2.53
CA ASN A 77 -8.10 22.24 2.13
C ASN A 77 -7.03 22.55 3.17
N LYS A 78 -7.40 22.59 4.47
CA LYS A 78 -6.44 22.79 5.55
C LYS A 78 -5.36 21.71 5.56
N PHE A 79 -5.75 20.44 5.41
CA PHE A 79 -4.82 19.32 5.36
C PHE A 79 -3.89 19.42 4.15
N PHE A 80 -4.44 19.73 2.98
CA PHE A 80 -3.67 19.86 1.74
C PHE A 80 -2.64 20.99 1.83
N VAL A 81 -3.04 22.18 2.30
CA VAL A 81 -2.13 23.32 2.51
C VAL A 81 -1.05 22.97 3.52
N GLN A 82 -1.41 22.32 4.64
CA GLN A 82 -0.44 21.89 5.64
C GLN A 82 0.58 20.92 5.04
N ARG A 83 0.10 19.92 4.31
CA ARG A 83 0.97 18.91 3.70
C ARG A 83 1.85 19.48 2.60
N GLY A 84 1.33 20.43 1.82
CA GLY A 84 2.10 21.19 0.83
C GLY A 84 3.27 21.91 1.49
N ARG A 85 3.02 22.66 2.56
CA ARG A 85 4.08 23.35 3.32
C ARG A 85 5.15 22.40 3.86
N GLU A 86 4.75 21.24 4.37
CA GLU A 86 5.69 20.21 4.83
C GLU A 86 6.55 19.69 3.68
N VAL A 87 5.95 19.38 2.53
CA VAL A 87 6.69 18.91 1.34
C VAL A 87 7.62 20.00 0.81
N ASP A 88 7.18 21.26 0.75
CA ASP A 88 8.02 22.38 0.33
C ASP A 88 9.21 22.56 1.27
N ALA A 89 8.99 22.50 2.59
CA ALA A 89 10.07 22.55 3.57
C ALA A 89 11.06 21.39 3.39
N MET A 90 10.56 20.19 3.10
CA MET A 90 11.40 19.03 2.82
C MET A 90 12.25 19.20 1.56
N ILE A 91 11.66 19.72 0.47
CA ILE A 91 12.36 20.01 -0.78
C ILE A 91 13.44 21.07 -0.53
N ASN A 92 13.12 22.14 0.20
CA ASN A 92 14.07 23.21 0.52
C ASN A 92 15.22 22.72 1.42
N ALA A 93 14.97 21.75 2.30
CA ALA A 93 15.99 21.08 3.08
C ALA A 93 16.80 20.03 2.29
N GLY A 94 16.48 19.82 1.00
CA GLY A 94 17.19 18.88 0.12
C GLY A 94 16.79 17.41 0.30
N HIS A 95 15.66 17.12 0.96
CA HIS A 95 15.20 15.74 1.10
C HIS A 95 14.67 15.19 -0.22
N VAL A 96 15.16 14.02 -0.61
CA VAL A 96 14.73 13.29 -1.83
C VAL A 96 13.46 12.47 -1.58
N TYR A 97 13.28 11.97 -0.36
CA TYR A 97 12.19 11.08 0.01
C TYR A 97 11.38 11.65 1.17
N SER A 98 10.13 11.18 1.31
CA SER A 98 9.34 11.47 2.51
C SER A 98 10.04 10.95 3.77
N GLU A 99 9.70 11.49 4.94
CA GLU A 99 10.30 11.05 6.22
C GLU A 99 10.08 9.56 6.47
N ILE A 100 8.88 9.05 6.18
CA ILE A 100 8.53 7.63 6.31
C ILE A 100 9.38 6.78 5.38
N ALA A 101 9.53 7.19 4.12
CA ALA A 101 10.35 6.45 3.16
C ALA A 101 11.82 6.49 3.55
N SER A 102 12.32 7.66 3.99
CA SER A 102 13.69 7.83 4.48
C SER A 102 13.98 6.92 5.66
N LYS A 103 13.08 6.88 6.65
CA LYS A 103 13.19 5.97 7.80
C LYS A 103 13.19 4.51 7.37
N THR A 104 12.28 4.13 6.48
CA THR A 104 12.21 2.75 5.95
C THR A 104 13.52 2.35 5.25
N ILE A 105 14.10 3.25 4.47
CA ILE A 105 15.39 3.04 3.79
C ILE A 105 16.51 2.90 4.82
N GLN A 106 16.56 3.77 5.83
CA GLN A 106 17.57 3.71 6.89
C GLN A 106 17.48 2.43 7.71
N ASP A 107 16.26 2.00 8.07
CA ASP A 107 16.03 0.75 8.79
C ASP A 107 16.47 -0.46 7.94
N ALA A 108 16.14 -0.47 6.66
CA ALA A 108 16.56 -1.51 5.72
C ALA A 108 18.08 -1.54 5.53
N GLN A 109 18.73 -0.37 5.42
CA GLN A 109 20.17 -0.25 5.30
C GLN A 109 20.89 -0.71 6.58
N SER A 110 20.36 -0.33 7.74
CA SER A 110 20.89 -0.77 9.04
C SER A 110 20.82 -2.29 9.17
N LYS A 111 19.70 -2.89 8.76
CA LYS A 111 19.54 -4.34 8.71
C LYS A 111 20.47 -5.00 7.69
N ALA A 112 20.66 -4.41 6.52
CA ALA A 112 21.60 -4.95 5.53
C ALA A 112 23.04 -4.97 6.07
N ASN A 113 23.44 -3.95 6.84
CA ASN A 113 24.77 -3.86 7.45
C ASN A 113 25.03 -4.92 8.54
N THR A 114 23.99 -5.59 9.05
CA THR A 114 24.18 -6.74 9.97
C THR A 114 24.41 -8.04 9.22
N HIS A 115 24.40 -8.03 7.89
CA HIS A 115 24.57 -9.21 7.06
C HIS A 115 25.86 -9.08 6.24
N ARG A 116 26.69 -10.12 6.26
CA ARG A 116 27.92 -10.21 5.46
C ARG A 116 27.78 -11.32 4.43
N VAL A 117 27.95 -10.98 3.15
CA VAL A 117 28.01 -11.98 2.08
C VAL A 117 29.38 -12.67 2.14
N ILE A 118 29.39 -13.99 2.36
CA ILE A 118 30.61 -14.79 2.44
C ILE A 118 31.03 -15.28 1.05
N THR A 119 30.08 -15.76 0.25
CA THR A 119 30.34 -16.22 -1.12
C THR A 119 29.23 -15.78 -2.07
N PHE A 120 29.61 -15.52 -3.31
CA PHE A 120 28.70 -15.24 -4.42
C PHE A 120 29.10 -16.06 -5.64
N ASP A 121 28.21 -16.98 -6.05
CA ASP A 121 28.37 -17.74 -7.28
C ASP A 121 27.63 -17.05 -8.43
N ARG A 122 28.40 -16.53 -9.39
CA ARG A 122 27.87 -15.82 -10.56
C ARG A 122 27.11 -16.73 -11.53
N SER A 123 27.46 -18.01 -11.59
CA SER A 123 26.86 -18.96 -12.54
C SER A 123 25.45 -19.38 -12.11
N SER A 124 25.23 -19.55 -10.80
CA SER A 124 23.93 -19.90 -10.23
C SER A 124 23.18 -18.72 -9.61
N THR A 125 23.79 -17.53 -9.55
CA THR A 125 23.27 -16.33 -8.89
C THR A 125 22.94 -16.53 -7.39
N ARG A 126 23.62 -17.48 -6.74
CA ARG A 126 23.42 -17.81 -5.32
C ARG A 126 24.43 -17.09 -4.44
N PHE A 127 23.98 -16.74 -3.23
CA PHE A 127 24.79 -16.10 -2.21
C PHE A 127 24.69 -16.85 -0.87
N LEU A 128 25.81 -16.94 -0.16
CA LEU A 128 25.85 -17.35 1.24
C LEU A 128 26.02 -16.10 2.09
N VAL A 129 25.15 -15.91 3.08
CA VAL A 129 25.13 -14.74 3.96
C VAL A 129 25.22 -15.19 5.40
N GLU A 130 26.03 -14.49 6.18
CA GLU A 130 26.14 -14.63 7.62
C GLU A 130 25.62 -13.37 8.30
N GLU A 131 24.75 -13.54 9.29
CA GLU A 131 24.26 -12.45 10.12
C GLU A 131 25.22 -12.23 11.29
N MET A 132 25.79 -11.04 11.40
CA MET A 132 26.61 -10.63 12.53
C MET A 132 25.66 -10.15 13.64
N GLN A 133 25.81 -10.68 14.85
CA GLN A 133 24.92 -10.38 15.99
C GLN A 133 24.77 -8.87 16.23
N HIS A 134 23.52 -8.44 16.47
CA HIS A 134 23.21 -7.09 16.96
C HIS A 134 23.76 -6.91 18.38
N PRO A 135 24.59 -5.89 18.68
CA PRO A 135 25.05 -5.60 20.04
C PRO A 135 23.96 -4.97 20.95
N ARG A 136 22.67 -5.26 20.72
CA ARG A 136 21.54 -4.77 21.53
C ARG A 136 20.52 -5.86 21.87
N GLU A 137 21.00 -7.06 22.14
CA GLU A 137 20.27 -8.03 22.96
C GLU A 137 21.02 -8.20 24.29
N VAL A 138 20.73 -7.27 25.22
CA VAL A 138 20.79 -7.47 26.68
C VAL A 138 19.52 -6.87 27.27
#